data_AF-A0A2E4ME64-F1
#
_entry.id   AF-A0A2E4ME64-F1
#
_cell.length_a   1.000
_cell.length_b   1.000
_cell.length_c   1.000
_cell.angle_alpha   90.00
_cell.angle_beta   90.00
_cell.angle_gamma   90.00
#
_symmetry.space_group_name_H-M   'P 1'
#
loop_
_entity.id
_entity.type
_entity.pdbx_description
1 polymer ?
#
loop_
_entity_poly.entity_id
_entity_poly.type
_entity_poly.pdbx_seq_one_letter_code
_entity_poly.pdbx_strand_id
1 'polypeptide(L)'
;MKYLNSKEVSDILGINISTLKRWTENGTIGCHKTAGGHRKFTMQNIREYYRENKKASKNFDVTLANFEHKKIYELIKKKIILI
;
A
#
# COMPACT_ATOMS: atom_id res chain seq x y z
N MET A 1 -11.43 -4.59 -13.60
CA MET A 1 -10.80 -3.89 -12.45
C MET A 1 -9.47 -4.57 -12.15
N LYS A 2 -8.33 -3.86 -12.15
CA LYS A 2 -7.01 -4.49 -11.95
C LYS A 2 -6.81 -4.80 -10.46
N TYR A 3 -6.47 -6.05 -10.15
CA TYR A 3 -6.08 -6.46 -8.81
C TYR A 3 -4.56 -6.41 -8.66
N LEU A 4 -4.12 -6.01 -7.48
CA LEU A 4 -2.72 -6.07 -7.06
C LEU A 4 -2.48 -7.35 -6.26
N ASN A 5 -1.27 -7.88 -6.35
CA ASN A 5 -0.82 -9.01 -5.55
C ASN A 5 -0.11 -8.54 -4.26
N SER A 6 0.18 -9.47 -3.36
CA SER A 6 0.81 -9.15 -2.07
C SER A 6 2.16 -8.45 -2.18
N LYS A 7 2.96 -8.75 -3.22
CA LYS A 7 4.26 -8.10 -3.42
C LYS A 7 4.09 -6.64 -3.83
N GLU A 8 3.21 -6.37 -4.79
CA GLU A 8 2.90 -5.00 -5.22
C GLU A 8 2.39 -4.15 -4.04
N VAL A 9 1.48 -4.69 -3.23
CA VAL A 9 0.94 -3.95 -2.08
C VAL A 9 1.97 -3.77 -0.98
N SER A 10 2.83 -4.76 -0.71
CA SER A 10 3.88 -4.61 0.30
C SER A 10 4.89 -3.52 -0.10
N ASP A 11 5.21 -3.45 -1.39
CA ASP A 11 6.12 -2.43 -1.93
C ASP A 11 5.47 -1.04 -1.88
N ILE A 12 4.17 -0.92 -2.19
CA ILE A 12 3.41 0.35 -2.05
C ILE A 12 3.37 0.83 -0.60
N LEU A 13 3.06 -0.07 0.33
CA LEU A 13 2.96 0.27 1.75
C LEU A 13 4.32 0.42 2.43
N GLY A 14 5.40 0.02 1.77
CA GLY A 14 6.74 0.09 2.32
C GLY A 14 6.98 -0.86 3.49
N ILE A 15 6.37 -2.06 3.46
CA ILE A 15 6.44 -3.06 4.53
C ILE A 15 6.91 -4.40 4.00
N ASN A 16 7.39 -5.27 4.89
CA ASN A 16 7.67 -6.66 4.52
C ASN A 16 6.36 -7.38 4.12
N ILE A 17 6.43 -8.27 3.14
CA ILE A 17 5.30 -9.11 2.70
C ILE A 17 4.74 -9.98 3.85
N SER A 18 5.56 -10.40 4.81
CA SER A 18 5.11 -11.12 6.01
C SER A 18 4.24 -10.24 6.93
N THR A 19 4.60 -8.96 7.07
CA THR A 19 3.80 -7.96 7.77
C THR A 19 2.47 -7.76 7.08
N LEU A 20 2.46 -7.63 5.74
CA LEU A 20 1.23 -7.52 4.97
C LEU A 20 0.31 -8.73 5.18
N LYS A 21 0.85 -9.95 5.16
CA LYS A 21 0.06 -11.17 5.43
C LYS A 21 -0.59 -11.10 6.82
N ARG A 22 0.16 -10.75 7.86
CA ARG A 22 -0.38 -10.58 9.21
C ARG A 22 -1.49 -9.52 9.26
N TRP A 23 -1.29 -8.39 8.57
CA TRP A 23 -2.28 -7.32 8.47
C TRP A 23 -3.57 -7.73 7.75
N THR A 24 -3.47 -8.64 6.79
CA THR A 24 -4.67 -9.18 6.13
C THR A 24 -5.44 -10.14 7.03
N GLU A 25 -4.76 -10.91 7.89
CA GLU A 25 -5.42 -11.85 8.79
C GLU A 25 -6.06 -11.16 10.00
N ASN A 26 -5.47 -10.07 10.50
CA ASN A 26 -6.02 -9.33 11.63
C ASN A 26 -6.97 -8.18 11.24
N GLY A 27 -7.26 -8.02 9.95
CA GLY A 27 -8.19 -6.99 9.45
C GLY A 27 -7.62 -5.58 9.31
N THR A 28 -6.31 -5.36 9.51
CA THR A 28 -5.68 -4.04 9.32
C THR A 28 -5.78 -3.53 7.88
N ILE A 29 -5.76 -4.44 6.89
CA ILE A 29 -6.03 -4.10 5.50
C ILE A 29 -6.90 -5.20 4.86
N GLY A 30 -7.97 -4.77 4.18
CA GLY A 30 -8.86 -5.67 3.46
C GLY A 30 -8.19 -6.30 2.24
N CYS A 31 -8.57 -7.55 1.93
CA CYS A 31 -8.22 -8.20 0.67
C CYS A 31 -9.28 -9.25 0.29
N HIS A 32 -9.34 -9.59 -0.99
CA HIS A 32 -10.09 -10.74 -1.48
C HIS A 32 -9.16 -11.95 -1.57
N LYS A 33 -9.54 -13.09 -0.98
CA LYS A 33 -8.86 -14.37 -1.17
C LYS A 33 -9.52 -15.18 -2.29
N THR A 34 -8.74 -15.62 -3.27
CA THR A 34 -9.24 -16.57 -4.28
C THR A 34 -9.45 -17.95 -3.66
N ALA A 35 -10.14 -18.87 -4.35
CA ALA A 35 -10.30 -20.25 -3.91
C ALA A 35 -8.95 -20.95 -3.62
N GLY A 36 -7.89 -20.60 -4.37
CA GLY A 36 -6.52 -21.10 -4.14
C GLY A 36 -5.73 -20.34 -3.07
N GLY A 37 -6.35 -19.44 -2.30
CA GLY A 37 -5.70 -18.72 -1.19
C GLY A 37 -4.83 -17.53 -1.58
N HIS A 38 -4.68 -17.23 -2.87
CA HIS A 38 -4.00 -16.00 -3.31
C HIS A 38 -4.79 -14.77 -2.90
N ARG A 39 -4.10 -13.77 -2.32
CA ARG A 39 -4.66 -12.49 -1.92
C ARG A 39 -4.66 -11.53 -3.11
N LYS A 40 -5.80 -10.88 -3.32
CA LYS A 40 -6.05 -9.88 -4.36
C LYS A 40 -6.49 -8.59 -3.66
N PHE A 41 -5.82 -7.50 -4.01
CA PHE A 41 -6.07 -6.20 -3.41
C PHE A 41 -6.56 -5.23 -4.47
N THR A 42 -7.45 -4.33 -4.07
CA THR A 42 -7.86 -3.21 -4.91
C THR A 42 -7.16 -1.94 -4.44
N MET A 43 -7.08 -0.94 -5.32
CA MET A 43 -6.62 0.40 -4.92
C MET A 43 -7.48 0.98 -3.80
N GLN A 44 -8.75 0.58 -3.71
CA GLN A 44 -9.66 1.02 -2.65
C GLN A 44 -9.20 0.49 -1.28
N ASN A 45 -8.77 -0.77 -1.18
CA ASN A 45 -8.26 -1.32 0.09
C ASN A 45 -7.03 -0.54 0.60
N ILE A 46 -6.15 -0.13 -0.33
CA ILE A 46 -4.97 0.68 0.00
C ILE A 46 -5.40 2.06 0.48
N ARG A 47 -6.37 2.70 -0.19
CA ARG A 47 -6.89 4.01 0.22
C ARG A 47 -7.58 3.97 1.58
N GLU A 48 -8.37 2.94 1.84
CA GLU A 48 -9.03 2.71 3.14
C GLU A 48 -8.00 2.57 4.25
N TYR A 49 -6.96 1.77 4.03
CA TYR A 49 -5.85 1.65 4.97
C TYR A 49 -5.25 3.02 5.34
N TYR A 50 -4.91 3.87 4.35
CA TYR A 50 -4.37 5.21 4.64
C TYR A 50 -5.38 6.15 5.32
N ARG A 51 -6.66 6.05 4.96
CA ARG A 51 -7.73 6.86 5.57
C ARG A 51 -7.89 6.53 7.06
N GLU A 52 -7.90 5.25 7.39
CA GLU A 52 -8.05 4.77 8.76
C GLU A 52 -6.76 4.95 9.57
N ASN A 53 -5.60 4.84 8.92
CA ASN A 53 -4.29 4.95 9.54
C ASN A 53 -3.60 6.25 9.16
N LYS A 54 -4.13 7.41 9.58
CA LYS A 54 -3.56 8.74 9.29
C LYS A 54 -2.06 8.88 9.62
N LYS A 55 -1.54 8.11 10.60
CA LYS A 55 -0.10 8.04 10.92
C LYS A 55 0.73 7.31 9.86
N ALA A 56 0.17 6.34 9.14
CA ALA A 56 0.83 5.61 8.07
C ALA A 56 1.14 6.51 6.86
N SER A 57 0.34 7.56 6.63
CA SER A 57 0.63 8.58 5.61
C SER A 57 1.92 9.35 5.89
N LYS A 58 2.27 9.57 7.17
CA LYS A 58 3.54 10.21 7.56
C LYS A 58 4.75 9.30 7.33
N ASN A 59 4.58 8.00 7.51
CA ASN A 59 5.63 7.01 7.22
C ASN A 59 5.80 6.75 5.73
N PHE A 60 4.75 6.94 4.91
CA PHE A 60 4.84 6.83 3.46
C PHE A 60 5.88 7.79 2.87
N ASP A 61 5.91 9.05 3.32
CA ASP A 61 6.94 10.01 2.90
C ASP A 61 8.36 9.55 3.25
N VAL A 62 8.55 8.93 4.41
CA VAL A 62 9.84 8.40 4.87
C VAL A 62 10.24 7.14 4.07
N THR A 63 9.28 6.26 3.77
CA THR A 63 9.57 5.03 3.03
C THR A 63 9.81 5.27 1.55
N LEU A 64 9.12 6.24 0.92
CA LEU A 64 9.42 6.65 -0.46
C LEU A 64 10.76 7.37 -0.59
N ALA A 65 11.24 8.01 0.48
CA ALA A 65 12.59 8.55 0.51
C ALA A 65 13.66 7.45 0.57
N ASN A 66 13.35 6.28 1.16
CA ASN A 66 14.32 5.20 1.39
C ASN A 66 14.40 4.15 0.26
N PHE A 67 13.35 3.94 -0.54
CA PHE A 67 13.39 2.99 -1.66
C PHE A 67 13.57 3.75 -2.98
N GLU A 68 14.72 3.57 -3.65
CA GLU A 68 15.13 3.64 -5.09
C GLU A 68 14.12 4.08 -6.19
N HIS A 69 13.06 4.81 -5.89
CA HIS A 69 12.05 5.31 -6.82
C HIS A 69 11.79 6.80 -6.55
N LYS A 70 12.88 7.57 -6.45
CA LYS A 70 12.87 9.04 -6.45
C LYS A 70 11.93 9.60 -7.52
N LYS A 71 11.86 8.96 -8.69
CA LYS A 71 10.98 9.34 -9.80
C LYS A 71 9.48 9.24 -9.48
N ILE A 72 9.05 8.21 -8.74
CA ILE A 72 7.63 8.05 -8.33
C ILE A 72 7.30 9.02 -7.19
N TYR A 73 8.21 9.20 -6.23
CA TYR A 73 8.05 10.20 -5.16
C TYR A 73 7.88 11.61 -5.72
N GLU A 74 8.76 12.03 -6.63
CA GLU A 74 8.68 13.34 -7.28
C GLU A 74 7.36 13.51 -8.07
N LEU A 75 6.87 12.47 -8.76
CA LEU A 75 5.61 12.52 -9.49
C LEU A 75 4.38 12.66 -8.58
N ILE A 76 4.37 11.98 -7.44
CA ILE A 76 3.28 12.07 -6.46
C ILE A 76 3.29 13.44 -5.77
N LYS A 77 4.47 13.92 -5.35
CA LYS A 77 4.64 15.21 -4.69
C LYS A 77 4.23 16.38 -5.59
N LYS A 78 4.61 16.34 -6.88
CA LYS A 78 4.24 17.38 -7.86
C LYS A 78 2.74 17.46 -8.13
N LYS A 79 2.01 16.36 -7.95
CA LYS A 79 0.55 16.29 -8.15
C LYS A 79 -0.26 16.74 -6.94
N ILE A 80 0.31 16.64 -5.73
CA ILE A 80 -0.32 17.07 -4.48
C ILE A 80 -0.20 18.58 -4.25
N ILE A 81 0.85 19.24 -4.78
CA ILE A 81 1.09 20.70 -4.63
C ILE A 81 0.25 21.54 -5.62
N LEU A 82 -0.41 20.90 -6.59
CA LEU A 82 -1.13 21.56 -7.69
C LEU A 82 -2.67 21.53 -7.55
N ILE A 83 -3.17 21.25 -6.34
CA ILE A 83 -4.59 21.33 -5.96
C ILE A 83 -4.67 22.15 -4.68
#